data_AF-A0A2M6Y670-F1
#
_entry.id   AF-A0A2M6Y670-F1
#
_cell.length_a   1.000
_cell.length_b   1.000
_cell.length_c   1.000
_cell.angle_alpha   90.00
_cell.angle_beta   90.00
_cell.angle_gamma   90.00
#
_symmetry.space_group_name_H-M   'P 1'
#
loop_
_entity.id
_entity.type
_entity.pdbx_description
1 polymer ?
#
loop_
_entity_poly.entity_id
_entity_poly.type
_entity_poly.pdbx_seq_one_letter_code
_entity_poly.pdbx_strand_id
1 'polypeptide(L)'
;MKNIEIKNAILGAGLLLAWITVPLIAAQQPLLSDDKGDAAFLEDLSRVKAVAEKNIASGTPRPQARDAYVARQVEKYHRFNKFAKETLAPHSRAIAEGRKDPDSLLATGKARLARDGKSWEGHDCVGTAKLFKRDPQGAEESFGRALEAAPAEMRGWYQYMLGLTAQTGSEPDKALAWLDKAIEDDNNWLAVKSAHLNKAAIYVSRSSFKKAAASLETYFSMARGTEAKLIAAGPICKMTISAGLKVGGCTAN
;
A
#
# COMPACT_ATOMS: atom_id res chain seq x y z
N MET A 1 15.14 33.79 -16.60
CA MET A 1 14.92 33.14 -15.30
C MET A 1 13.91 31.98 -15.43
N LYS A 2 14.25 30.86 -16.08
CA LYS A 2 13.30 29.75 -16.36
C LYS A 2 13.85 28.32 -16.18
N ASN A 3 14.98 28.14 -15.47
CA ASN A 3 15.63 26.83 -15.31
C ASN A 3 15.78 26.36 -13.84
N ILE A 4 15.18 27.05 -12.87
CA ILE A 4 15.30 26.71 -11.45
C ILE A 4 14.11 25.84 -10.95
N GLU A 5 12.95 25.84 -11.62
CA GLU A 5 11.77 25.12 -11.12
C GLU A 5 11.77 23.59 -11.36
N ILE A 6 12.49 23.08 -12.37
CA ILE A 6 12.46 21.64 -12.69
C ILE A 6 13.34 20.82 -11.74
N LYS A 7 14.43 21.40 -11.22
CA LYS A 7 15.33 20.69 -10.27
C LYS A 7 14.67 20.45 -8.90
N ASN A 8 13.73 21.31 -8.49
CA ASN A 8 13.00 21.14 -7.23
C ASN A 8 11.90 20.08 -7.30
N ALA A 9 11.33 19.81 -8.49
CA ALA A 9 10.32 18.75 -8.66
C ALA A 9 10.93 17.34 -8.52
N ILE A 10 12.16 17.13 -9.01
CA ILE A 10 12.87 15.84 -8.95
C ILE A 10 13.36 15.55 -7.52
N LEU A 11 13.81 16.56 -6.79
CA LEU A 11 14.13 16.45 -5.35
C LEU A 11 12.87 16.22 -4.49
N GLY A 12 11.72 16.76 -4.90
CA GLY A 12 10.44 16.59 -4.20
C GLY A 12 9.88 15.17 -4.25
N ALA A 13 10.02 14.46 -5.37
CA ALA A 13 9.53 13.08 -5.51
C ALA A 13 10.28 12.08 -4.60
N GLY A 14 11.60 12.25 -4.45
CA GLY A 14 12.42 11.44 -3.53
C GLY A 14 12.09 11.70 -2.05
N LEU A 15 11.75 12.94 -1.68
CA LEU A 15 11.27 13.27 -0.34
C LEU A 15 9.87 12.69 -0.08
N LEU A 16 8.93 12.78 -1.04
CA LEU A 16 7.60 12.20 -0.88
C LEU A 16 7.63 10.68 -0.65
N LEU A 17 8.50 9.94 -1.34
CA LEU A 17 8.67 8.48 -1.15
C LEU A 17 9.25 8.11 0.23
N ALA A 18 10.20 8.90 0.75
CA ALA A 18 10.74 8.71 2.10
C ALA A 18 9.71 8.99 3.20
N TRP A 19 8.77 9.91 2.96
CA TRP A 19 7.71 10.26 3.91
C TRP A 19 6.53 9.28 3.91
N ILE A 20 6.24 8.59 2.80
CA ILE A 20 5.12 7.62 2.73
C ILE A 20 5.51 6.27 3.33
N THR A 21 6.75 5.82 3.14
CA THR A 21 7.18 4.45 3.51
C THR A 21 7.52 4.26 4.99
N VAL A 22 7.96 5.32 5.70
CA VAL A 22 8.40 5.26 7.11
C VAL A 22 7.24 5.19 8.11
N PRO A 23 6.17 6.02 8.02
CA PRO A 23 5.10 6.01 9.01
C PRO A 23 4.14 4.83 8.85
N LEU A 24 3.98 4.31 7.63
CA LEU A 24 3.00 3.28 7.29
C LEU A 24 3.26 1.97 8.04
N ILE A 25 4.52 1.54 8.14
CA ILE A 25 4.88 0.28 8.80
C ILE A 25 4.89 0.42 10.34
N ALA A 26 5.30 1.57 10.87
CA ALA A 26 5.26 1.82 12.32
C ALA A 26 3.81 1.88 12.83
N ALA A 27 2.89 2.44 12.04
CA ALA A 27 1.46 2.47 12.37
C ALA A 27 0.75 1.12 12.20
N GLN A 28 1.36 0.16 11.50
CA GLN A 28 0.84 -1.21 11.34
C GLN A 28 1.21 -2.15 12.49
N GLN A 29 2.17 -1.79 13.36
CA GLN A 29 2.54 -2.65 14.50
C GLN A 29 1.39 -2.99 15.45
N PRO A 30 0.44 -2.10 15.77
CA PRO A 30 -0.71 -2.43 16.62
C PRO A 30 -1.68 -3.43 15.97
N LEU A 31 -1.81 -3.43 14.63
CA LEU A 31 -2.66 -4.36 13.88
C LEU A 31 -2.16 -5.80 13.94
N LEU A 32 -0.88 -6.00 14.25
CA LEU A 32 -0.24 -7.31 14.42
C LEU A 32 -0.20 -7.77 15.88
N SER A 33 -0.89 -7.07 16.81
CA SER A 33 -1.07 -7.50 18.20
C SER A 33 -2.41 -8.21 18.38
N ASP A 34 -2.40 -9.36 19.07
CA ASP A 34 -3.41 -10.41 18.90
C ASP A 34 -4.86 -10.01 19.17
N ASP A 35 -5.15 -9.21 20.20
CA ASP A 35 -6.54 -8.91 20.58
C ASP A 35 -7.08 -7.58 20.00
N LYS A 36 -6.19 -6.64 19.67
CA LYS A 36 -6.59 -5.31 19.19
C LYS A 36 -6.78 -5.26 17.68
N GLY A 37 -6.05 -6.10 16.94
CA GLY A 37 -6.18 -6.20 15.48
C GLY A 37 -7.53 -6.78 15.06
N ASP A 38 -7.98 -7.84 15.73
CA ASP A 38 -9.24 -8.52 15.40
C ASP A 38 -10.47 -7.64 15.75
N ALA A 39 -10.44 -6.94 16.88
CA ALA A 39 -11.49 -5.99 17.24
C ALA A 39 -11.59 -4.81 16.25
N ALA A 40 -10.45 -4.21 15.88
CA ALA A 40 -10.41 -3.09 14.94
C ALA A 40 -10.95 -3.49 13.55
N PHE A 41 -10.63 -4.69 13.09
CA PHE A 41 -11.19 -5.17 11.83
C PHE A 41 -12.68 -5.51 11.91
N LEU A 42 -13.15 -6.17 12.97
CA LEU A 42 -14.58 -6.49 13.10
C LEU A 42 -15.42 -5.20 13.11
N GLU A 43 -14.88 -4.12 13.68
CA GLU A 43 -15.44 -2.78 13.56
C GLU A 43 -15.44 -2.29 12.10
N ASP A 44 -14.32 -2.39 11.39
CA ASP A 44 -14.23 -1.99 9.98
C ASP A 44 -15.15 -2.81 9.08
N LEU A 45 -15.25 -4.12 9.28
CA LEU A 45 -16.17 -4.98 8.53
C LEU A 45 -17.63 -4.62 8.80
N SER A 46 -17.96 -4.24 10.05
CA SER A 46 -19.30 -3.74 10.40
C SER A 46 -19.60 -2.41 9.68
N ARG A 47 -18.60 -1.55 9.49
CA ARG A 47 -18.74 -0.29 8.74
C ARG A 47 -18.80 -0.52 7.23
N VAL A 48 -17.98 -1.43 6.68
CA VAL A 48 -18.07 -1.85 5.27
C VAL A 48 -19.44 -2.45 4.99
N LYS A 49 -19.97 -3.26 5.91
CA LYS A 49 -21.35 -3.75 5.87
C LYS A 49 -22.34 -2.59 5.85
N ALA A 50 -22.19 -1.58 6.73
CA ALA A 50 -23.08 -0.41 6.75
C ALA A 50 -23.01 0.44 5.46
N VAL A 51 -21.82 0.62 4.88
CA VAL A 51 -21.63 1.33 3.60
C VAL A 51 -22.22 0.51 2.45
N ALA A 52 -22.02 -0.80 2.43
CA ALA A 52 -22.65 -1.70 1.47
C ALA A 52 -24.19 -1.65 1.61
N GLU A 53 -24.72 -1.67 2.82
CA GLU A 53 -26.16 -1.51 3.10
C GLU A 53 -26.71 -0.18 2.58
N LYS A 54 -25.97 0.92 2.76
CA LYS A 54 -26.33 2.25 2.24
C LYS A 54 -26.31 2.30 0.70
N ASN A 55 -25.32 1.68 0.07
CA ASN A 55 -25.19 1.63 -1.40
C ASN A 55 -26.20 0.67 -2.04
N ILE A 56 -26.67 -0.35 -1.30
CA ILE A 56 -27.70 -1.28 -1.75
C ILE A 56 -29.11 -0.66 -1.63
N ALA A 57 -29.33 0.23 -0.65
CA ALA A 57 -30.56 1.01 -0.55
C ALA A 57 -30.83 1.89 -1.79
N SER A 58 -29.79 2.17 -2.60
CA SER A 58 -29.89 2.91 -3.87
C SER A 58 -30.11 2.05 -5.14
N GLY A 59 -30.20 0.71 -5.05
CA GLY A 59 -30.48 -0.15 -6.21
C GLY A 59 -29.94 -1.59 -6.04
N THR A 60 -30.81 -2.59 -6.13
CA THR A 60 -30.71 -3.88 -5.41
C THR A 60 -29.95 -5.01 -6.13
N PRO A 61 -29.00 -5.69 -5.44
CA PRO A 61 -28.79 -7.13 -5.54
C PRO A 61 -29.73 -7.88 -4.56
N ARG A 62 -30.21 -9.09 -4.90
CA ARG A 62 -31.08 -9.90 -4.02
C ARG A 62 -30.42 -10.16 -2.65
N PRO A 63 -31.17 -10.21 -1.53
CA PRO A 63 -30.62 -10.43 -0.18
C PRO A 63 -29.64 -11.60 -0.04
N GLN A 64 -29.88 -12.71 -0.75
CA GLN A 64 -28.97 -13.87 -0.79
C GLN A 64 -27.60 -13.56 -1.42
N ALA A 65 -27.55 -12.68 -2.43
CA ALA A 65 -26.29 -12.27 -3.04
C ALA A 65 -25.47 -11.36 -2.11
N ARG A 66 -26.14 -10.57 -1.26
CA ARG A 66 -25.53 -9.73 -0.23
C ARG A 66 -24.91 -10.58 0.88
N ASP A 67 -25.65 -11.50 1.45
CA ASP A 67 -25.16 -12.30 2.58
C ASP A 67 -23.99 -13.20 2.12
N ALA A 68 -24.06 -13.73 0.90
CA ALA A 68 -22.95 -14.42 0.27
C ALA A 68 -21.73 -13.52 0.03
N TYR A 69 -21.92 -12.25 -0.35
CA TYR A 69 -20.83 -11.29 -0.50
C TYR A 69 -20.14 -11.00 0.85
N VAL A 70 -20.91 -10.68 1.88
CA VAL A 70 -20.39 -10.40 3.22
C VAL A 70 -19.63 -11.61 3.75
N ALA A 71 -20.21 -12.82 3.63
CA ALA A 71 -19.55 -14.06 4.05
C ALA A 71 -18.20 -14.28 3.32
N ARG A 72 -18.13 -14.00 2.01
CA ARG A 72 -16.87 -14.08 1.26
C ARG A 72 -15.82 -13.09 1.75
N GLN A 73 -16.21 -11.86 2.09
CA GLN A 73 -15.27 -10.85 2.59
C GLN A 73 -14.76 -11.18 4.00
N VAL A 74 -15.63 -11.69 4.87
CA VAL A 74 -15.26 -12.21 6.20
C VAL A 74 -14.24 -13.35 6.06
N GLU A 75 -14.51 -14.31 5.19
CA GLU A 75 -13.61 -15.44 4.95
C GLU A 75 -12.26 -14.99 4.39
N LYS A 76 -12.25 -14.09 3.38
CA LYS A 76 -11.01 -13.50 2.85
C LYS A 76 -10.18 -12.88 3.96
N TYR A 77 -10.81 -12.12 4.85
CA TYR A 77 -10.10 -11.53 5.97
C TYR A 77 -9.53 -12.56 6.93
N HIS A 78 -10.32 -13.54 7.37
CA HIS A 78 -9.81 -14.55 8.31
C HIS A 78 -8.60 -15.28 7.75
N ARG A 79 -8.63 -15.63 6.46
CA ARG A 79 -7.48 -16.22 5.77
C ARG A 79 -6.27 -15.28 5.75
N PHE A 80 -6.48 -14.03 5.34
CA PHE A 80 -5.40 -13.03 5.32
C PHE A 80 -4.80 -12.82 6.72
N ASN A 81 -5.63 -12.71 7.74
CA ASN A 81 -5.18 -12.48 9.11
C ASN A 81 -4.40 -13.65 9.68
N LYS A 82 -4.88 -14.87 9.44
CA LYS A 82 -4.14 -16.08 9.81
C LYS A 82 -2.77 -16.09 9.14
N PHE A 83 -2.74 -15.90 7.82
CA PHE A 83 -1.50 -15.78 7.05
C PHE A 83 -0.62 -14.64 7.59
N ALA A 84 -1.21 -13.51 7.95
CA ALA A 84 -0.49 -12.34 8.42
C ALA A 84 0.21 -12.61 9.76
N LYS A 85 -0.48 -13.23 10.71
CA LYS A 85 0.07 -13.58 12.02
C LYS A 85 1.15 -14.65 11.90
N GLU A 86 0.88 -15.72 11.15
CA GLU A 86 1.76 -16.90 11.08
C GLU A 86 2.99 -16.68 10.18
N THR A 87 2.81 -15.95 9.06
CA THR A 87 3.83 -15.85 7.99
C THR A 87 4.30 -14.42 7.77
N LEU A 88 3.38 -13.46 7.60
CA LEU A 88 3.75 -12.10 7.17
C LEU A 88 4.43 -11.29 8.27
N ALA A 89 4.00 -11.40 9.53
CA ALA A 89 4.49 -10.56 10.62
C ALA A 89 5.98 -10.82 10.94
N PRO A 90 6.45 -12.07 11.09
CA PRO A 90 7.89 -12.33 11.24
C PRO A 90 8.71 -11.82 10.06
N HIS A 91 8.23 -12.04 8.83
CA HIS A 91 8.90 -11.58 7.61
C HIS A 91 8.97 -10.05 7.52
N SER A 92 7.85 -9.37 7.73
CA SER A 92 7.75 -7.90 7.70
C SER A 92 8.61 -7.25 8.77
N ARG A 93 8.74 -7.88 9.96
CA ARG A 93 9.67 -7.42 11.00
C ARG A 93 11.12 -7.48 10.51
N ALA A 94 11.54 -8.59 9.90
CA ALA A 94 12.88 -8.74 9.34
C ALA A 94 13.16 -7.70 8.24
N ILE A 95 12.19 -7.46 7.34
CA ILE A 95 12.30 -6.37 6.35
C ILE A 95 12.45 -5.02 7.06
N ALA A 96 11.60 -4.72 8.04
CA ALA A 96 11.56 -3.43 8.72
C ALA A 96 12.86 -3.11 9.46
N GLU A 97 13.46 -4.11 10.10
CA GLU A 97 14.78 -4.03 10.76
C GLU A 97 15.90 -3.83 9.73
N GLY A 98 15.85 -4.59 8.63
CA GLY A 98 16.80 -4.49 7.52
C GLY A 98 16.76 -3.18 6.73
N ARG A 99 15.74 -2.32 6.92
CA ARG A 99 15.70 -1.01 6.24
C ARG A 99 16.86 -0.09 6.59
N LYS A 100 17.39 -0.22 7.80
CA LYS A 100 18.55 0.57 8.25
C LYS A 100 19.87 0.06 7.69
N ASP A 101 19.86 -1.17 7.15
CA ASP A 101 21.02 -1.85 6.59
C ASP A 101 20.58 -2.68 5.37
N PRO A 102 20.45 -2.03 4.19
CA PRO A 102 20.05 -2.72 2.97
C PRO A 102 21.00 -3.85 2.55
N ASP A 103 22.26 -3.82 2.98
CA ASP A 103 23.23 -4.87 2.67
C ASP A 103 22.98 -6.13 3.51
N SER A 104 22.68 -5.98 4.80
CA SER A 104 22.21 -7.09 5.64
C SER A 104 20.88 -7.68 5.13
N LEU A 105 19.96 -6.83 4.68
CA LEU A 105 18.70 -7.29 4.08
C LEU A 105 18.94 -8.08 2.79
N LEU A 106 19.86 -7.62 1.94
CA LEU A 106 20.27 -8.32 0.72
C LEU A 106 20.91 -9.69 1.05
N ALA A 107 21.78 -9.75 2.06
CA ALA A 107 22.40 -10.99 2.51
C ALA A 107 21.35 -11.99 3.03
N THR A 108 20.38 -11.51 3.80
CA THR A 108 19.24 -12.30 4.29
C THR A 108 18.44 -12.90 3.13
N GLY A 109 18.11 -12.08 2.12
CA GLY A 109 17.41 -12.54 0.92
C GLY A 109 18.19 -13.60 0.14
N LYS A 110 19.49 -13.37 -0.08
CA LYS A 110 20.38 -14.35 -0.75
C LYS A 110 20.47 -15.67 0.01
N ALA A 111 20.55 -15.64 1.33
CA ALA A 111 20.58 -16.85 2.14
C ALA A 111 19.27 -17.64 2.06
N ARG A 112 18.10 -16.97 1.97
CA ARG A 112 16.80 -17.63 1.72
C ARG A 112 16.78 -18.27 0.34
N LEU A 113 17.21 -17.54 -0.69
CA LEU A 113 17.26 -18.03 -2.07
C LEU A 113 18.22 -19.19 -2.28
N ALA A 114 19.31 -19.25 -1.50
CA ALA A 114 20.23 -20.39 -1.52
C ALA A 114 19.59 -21.68 -0.97
N ARG A 115 18.64 -21.56 -0.02
CA ARG A 115 17.88 -22.70 0.52
C ARG A 115 16.71 -23.08 -0.39
N ASP A 116 16.01 -22.07 -0.91
CA ASP A 116 14.92 -22.24 -1.86
C ASP A 116 14.95 -21.10 -2.89
N GLY A 117 15.36 -21.43 -4.12
CA GLY A 117 15.46 -20.46 -5.21
C GLY A 117 14.12 -19.86 -5.65
N LYS A 118 13.00 -20.44 -5.21
CA LYS A 118 11.64 -19.94 -5.45
C LYS A 118 11.03 -19.26 -4.22
N SER A 119 11.78 -19.04 -3.13
CA SER A 119 11.25 -18.34 -1.96
C SER A 119 10.82 -16.92 -2.31
N TRP A 120 9.53 -16.66 -2.20
CA TRP A 120 8.96 -15.33 -2.40
C TRP A 120 9.51 -14.35 -1.36
N GLU A 121 9.76 -14.79 -0.12
CA GLU A 121 10.38 -13.97 0.93
C GLU A 121 11.82 -13.61 0.58
N GLY A 122 12.57 -14.55 -0.01
CA GLY A 122 13.94 -14.32 -0.48
C GLY A 122 13.99 -13.24 -1.55
N HIS A 123 13.12 -13.36 -2.56
CA HIS A 123 12.98 -12.36 -3.62
C HIS A 123 12.49 -11.00 -3.10
N ASP A 124 11.60 -10.98 -2.10
CA ASP A 124 11.14 -9.75 -1.45
C ASP A 124 12.25 -9.04 -0.68
N CYS A 125 13.06 -9.76 0.12
CA CYS A 125 14.22 -9.19 0.79
C CYS A 125 15.19 -8.56 -0.21
N VAL A 126 15.51 -9.27 -1.30
CA VAL A 126 16.41 -8.76 -2.35
C VAL A 126 15.82 -7.54 -3.05
N GLY A 127 14.54 -7.60 -3.43
CA GLY A 127 13.85 -6.49 -4.10
C GLY A 127 13.79 -5.25 -3.24
N THR A 128 13.43 -5.41 -1.97
CA THR A 128 13.37 -4.32 -1.00
C THR A 128 14.74 -3.71 -0.73
N ALA A 129 15.79 -4.54 -0.58
CA ALA A 129 17.15 -4.05 -0.44
C ALA A 129 17.59 -3.22 -1.66
N LYS A 130 17.36 -3.71 -2.88
CA LYS A 130 17.69 -3.00 -4.12
C LYS A 130 16.91 -1.70 -4.26
N LEU A 131 15.62 -1.69 -3.90
CA LEU A 131 14.81 -0.49 -3.89
C LEU A 131 15.41 0.59 -2.96
N PHE A 132 15.82 0.23 -1.75
CA PHE A 132 16.50 1.16 -0.83
C PHE A 132 17.87 1.61 -1.33
N LYS A 133 18.57 0.77 -2.09
CA LYS A 133 19.82 1.11 -2.78
C LYS A 133 19.60 1.91 -4.07
N ARG A 134 18.36 2.31 -4.39
CA ARG A 134 17.98 3.04 -5.61
C ARG A 134 18.35 2.30 -6.90
N ASP A 135 18.22 0.97 -6.88
CA ASP A 135 18.29 0.10 -8.05
C ASP A 135 16.88 -0.36 -8.43
N PRO A 136 16.08 0.48 -9.12
CA PRO A 136 14.71 0.16 -9.47
C PRO A 136 14.62 -1.02 -10.45
N GLN A 137 15.57 -1.16 -11.38
CA GLN A 137 15.55 -2.28 -12.33
C GLN A 137 15.78 -3.61 -11.60
N GLY A 138 16.80 -3.69 -10.76
CA GLY A 138 17.04 -4.91 -10.01
C GLY A 138 15.95 -5.19 -8.97
N ALA A 139 15.31 -4.16 -8.40
CA ALA A 139 14.16 -4.31 -7.53
C ALA A 139 12.96 -4.88 -8.30
N GLU A 140 12.69 -4.39 -9.51
CA GLU A 140 11.60 -4.85 -10.36
C GLU A 140 11.76 -6.34 -10.70
N GLU A 141 12.96 -6.76 -11.10
CA GLU A 141 13.26 -8.17 -11.37
C GLU A 141 12.98 -9.06 -10.15
N SER A 142 13.35 -8.59 -8.96
CA SER A 142 13.23 -9.37 -7.73
C SER A 142 11.77 -9.42 -7.28
N PHE A 143 11.05 -8.30 -7.28
CA PHE A 143 9.62 -8.30 -6.97
C PHE A 143 8.78 -9.03 -8.01
N GLY A 144 9.20 -9.07 -9.29
CA GLY A 144 8.58 -9.89 -10.32
C GLY A 144 8.67 -11.39 -9.97
N ARG A 145 9.86 -11.86 -9.56
CA ARG A 145 10.02 -13.25 -9.09
C ARG A 145 9.26 -13.53 -7.79
N ALA A 146 9.21 -12.56 -6.87
CA ALA A 146 8.41 -12.67 -5.67
C ALA A 146 6.92 -12.85 -6.02
N LEU A 147 6.40 -12.07 -6.97
CA LEU A 147 5.03 -12.16 -7.46
C LEU A 147 4.71 -13.53 -8.08
N GLU A 148 5.62 -14.10 -8.85
CA GLU A 148 5.46 -15.43 -9.47
C GLU A 148 5.34 -16.56 -8.44
N ALA A 149 6.04 -16.43 -7.31
CA ALA A 149 6.08 -17.44 -6.25
C ALA A 149 5.17 -17.14 -5.06
N ALA A 150 4.49 -15.99 -5.05
CA ALA A 150 3.75 -15.50 -3.90
C ALA A 150 2.48 -16.33 -3.62
N PRO A 151 2.13 -16.52 -2.33
CA PRO A 151 0.79 -16.93 -1.97
C PRO A 151 -0.24 -15.87 -2.43
N ALA A 152 -1.49 -16.29 -2.61
CA ALA A 152 -2.55 -15.42 -3.13
C ALA A 152 -2.73 -14.13 -2.31
N GLU A 153 -2.58 -14.23 -0.98
CA GLU A 153 -2.64 -13.13 -0.02
C GLU A 153 -1.54 -12.08 -0.23
N MET A 154 -0.43 -12.43 -0.90
CA MET A 154 0.72 -11.54 -1.15
C MET A 154 0.82 -11.05 -2.59
N ARG A 155 0.02 -11.60 -3.51
CA ARG A 155 0.04 -11.21 -4.93
C ARG A 155 -0.21 -9.70 -5.11
N GLY A 156 -1.27 -9.18 -4.47
CA GLY A 156 -1.57 -7.74 -4.48
C GLY A 156 -0.46 -6.88 -3.86
N TRP A 157 0.23 -7.38 -2.83
CA TRP A 157 1.36 -6.67 -2.22
C TRP A 157 2.53 -6.54 -3.19
N TYR A 158 2.89 -7.59 -3.94
CA TYR A 158 3.98 -7.48 -4.90
C TYR A 158 3.64 -6.66 -6.13
N GLN A 159 2.37 -6.66 -6.56
CA GLN A 159 1.90 -5.69 -7.56
C GLN A 159 2.05 -4.25 -7.04
N TYR A 160 1.71 -3.99 -5.79
CA TYR A 160 1.95 -2.69 -5.15
C TYR A 160 3.45 -2.33 -5.11
N MET A 161 4.34 -3.25 -4.73
CA MET A 161 5.78 -3.02 -4.69
C MET A 161 6.38 -2.78 -6.08
N LEU A 162 5.87 -3.44 -7.12
CA LEU A 162 6.22 -3.14 -8.52
C LEU A 162 5.77 -1.73 -8.92
N GLY A 163 4.60 -1.29 -8.47
CA GLY A 163 4.13 0.09 -8.64
C GLY A 163 5.06 1.12 -7.99
N LEU A 164 5.48 0.86 -6.75
CA LEU A 164 6.43 1.71 -6.02
C LEU A 164 7.82 1.74 -6.69
N THR A 165 8.25 0.59 -7.23
CA THR A 165 9.51 0.45 -7.95
C THR A 165 9.50 1.25 -9.25
N ALA A 166 8.44 1.13 -10.05
CA ALA A 166 8.25 1.92 -11.27
C ALA A 166 8.20 3.42 -10.98
N GLN A 167 7.53 3.83 -9.88
CA GLN A 167 7.52 5.22 -9.45
C GLN A 167 8.93 5.72 -9.10
N THR A 168 9.72 4.90 -8.40
CA THR A 168 11.13 5.21 -8.07
C THR A 168 12.00 5.29 -9.33
N GLY A 169 11.71 4.48 -10.34
CA GLY A 169 12.32 4.53 -11.68
C GLY A 169 11.83 5.68 -12.56
N SER A 170 10.99 6.59 -12.05
CA SER A 170 10.38 7.69 -12.83
C SER A 170 9.50 7.23 -13.99
N GLU A 171 8.83 6.09 -13.84
CA GLU A 171 7.87 5.52 -14.80
C GLU A 171 6.41 5.62 -14.24
N PRO A 172 5.81 6.82 -14.15
CA PRO A 172 4.55 7.02 -13.42
C PRO A 172 3.35 6.29 -14.04
N ASP A 173 3.30 6.12 -15.36
CA ASP A 173 2.19 5.39 -16.00
C ASP A 173 2.26 3.89 -15.73
N LYS A 174 3.47 3.32 -15.75
CA LYS A 174 3.73 1.92 -15.35
C LYS A 174 3.43 1.71 -13.87
N ALA A 175 3.79 2.69 -13.02
CA ALA A 175 3.42 2.67 -11.61
C ALA A 175 1.91 2.62 -11.43
N LEU A 176 1.15 3.50 -12.07
CA LEU A 176 -0.31 3.51 -12.01
C LEU A 176 -0.91 2.17 -12.46
N ALA A 177 -0.42 1.58 -13.55
CA ALA A 177 -0.89 0.29 -14.03
C ALA A 177 -0.68 -0.86 -13.03
N TRP A 178 0.46 -0.87 -12.33
CA TRP A 178 0.70 -1.85 -11.27
C TRP A 178 -0.16 -1.62 -10.03
N LEU A 179 -0.36 -0.35 -9.65
CA LEU A 179 -1.26 0.00 -8.54
C LEU A 179 -2.71 -0.35 -8.85
N ASP A 180 -3.15 -0.23 -10.11
CA ASP A 180 -4.49 -0.67 -10.54
C ASP A 180 -4.64 -2.19 -10.42
N LYS A 181 -3.64 -2.97 -10.84
CA LYS A 181 -3.64 -4.44 -10.63
C LYS A 181 -3.74 -4.82 -9.16
N ALA A 182 -3.00 -4.12 -8.27
CA ALA A 182 -3.07 -4.36 -6.83
C ALA A 182 -4.47 -4.10 -6.25
N ILE A 183 -5.17 -3.09 -6.78
CA ILE A 183 -6.56 -2.77 -6.42
C ILE A 183 -7.52 -3.84 -6.96
N GLU A 184 -7.33 -4.29 -8.20
CA GLU A 184 -8.17 -5.33 -8.84
C GLU A 184 -8.03 -6.70 -8.17
N ASP A 185 -6.87 -7.03 -7.61
CA ASP A 185 -6.64 -8.30 -6.91
C ASP A 185 -7.51 -8.43 -5.65
N ASP A 186 -7.60 -7.36 -4.85
CA ASP A 186 -8.47 -7.25 -3.66
C ASP A 186 -8.41 -8.45 -2.69
N ASN A 187 -7.27 -9.15 -2.65
CA ASN A 187 -6.98 -10.21 -1.66
C ASN A 187 -6.10 -9.70 -0.51
N ASN A 188 -5.58 -8.48 -0.64
CA ASN A 188 -4.72 -7.84 0.34
C ASN A 188 -5.15 -6.39 0.56
N TRP A 189 -5.94 -6.15 1.60
CA TRP A 189 -6.49 -4.84 1.90
C TRP A 189 -5.41 -3.78 2.17
N LEU A 190 -4.24 -4.18 2.69
CA LEU A 190 -3.11 -3.29 2.91
C LEU A 190 -2.54 -2.80 1.58
N ALA A 191 -2.42 -3.68 0.59
CA ALA A 191 -1.98 -3.33 -0.75
C ALA A 191 -2.98 -2.37 -1.43
N VAL A 192 -4.28 -2.66 -1.35
CA VAL A 192 -5.34 -1.79 -1.90
C VAL A 192 -5.27 -0.39 -1.29
N LYS A 193 -5.25 -0.30 0.05
CA LYS A 193 -5.14 0.97 0.77
C LYS A 193 -3.88 1.74 0.36
N SER A 194 -2.74 1.09 0.36
CA SER A 194 -1.45 1.70 0.02
C SER A 194 -1.38 2.13 -1.45
N ALA A 195 -2.04 1.40 -2.35
CA ALA A 195 -2.13 1.74 -3.76
C ALA A 195 -2.91 3.03 -3.98
N HIS A 196 -4.05 3.22 -3.30
CA HIS A 196 -4.79 4.49 -3.38
C HIS A 196 -3.97 5.69 -2.89
N LEU A 197 -3.21 5.54 -1.79
CA LEU A 197 -2.32 6.60 -1.32
C LEU A 197 -1.22 6.95 -2.34
N ASN A 198 -0.59 5.95 -2.94
CA ASN A 198 0.48 6.20 -3.92
C ASN A 198 -0.06 6.73 -5.25
N LYS A 199 -1.25 6.29 -5.69
CA LYS A 199 -1.95 6.93 -6.82
C LYS A 199 -2.20 8.41 -6.53
N ALA A 200 -2.64 8.76 -5.34
CA ALA A 200 -2.80 10.16 -4.95
C ALA A 200 -1.49 10.95 -5.04
N ALA A 201 -0.38 10.39 -4.56
CA ALA A 201 0.94 11.01 -4.66
C ALA A 201 1.36 11.24 -6.13
N ILE A 202 1.18 10.24 -7.01
CA ILE A 202 1.47 10.35 -8.44
C ILE A 202 0.56 11.39 -9.11
N TYR A 203 -0.72 11.45 -8.75
CA TYR A 203 -1.62 12.44 -9.31
C TYR A 203 -1.30 13.86 -8.84
N VAL A 204 -0.89 14.06 -7.59
CA VAL A 204 -0.41 15.36 -7.10
C VAL A 204 0.84 15.80 -7.86
N SER A 205 1.82 14.91 -8.08
CA SER A 205 3.04 15.27 -8.82
C SER A 205 2.78 15.65 -10.28
N ARG A 206 1.65 15.19 -10.85
CA ARG A 206 1.18 15.54 -12.21
C ARG A 206 0.09 16.61 -12.20
N SER A 207 -0.11 17.33 -11.09
CA SER A 207 -1.16 18.36 -10.91
C SER A 207 -2.58 17.88 -11.25
N SER A 208 -2.83 16.58 -11.21
CA SER A 208 -4.12 15.94 -11.49
C SER A 208 -4.97 15.88 -10.21
N PHE A 209 -5.21 17.04 -9.58
CA PHE A 209 -5.74 17.15 -8.22
C PHE A 209 -7.13 16.51 -8.03
N LYS A 210 -8.00 16.51 -9.06
CA LYS A 210 -9.29 15.79 -8.99
C LYS A 210 -9.11 14.28 -8.81
N LYS A 211 -8.17 13.68 -9.53
CA LYS A 211 -7.84 12.24 -9.41
C LYS A 211 -7.14 11.94 -8.08
N ALA A 212 -6.29 12.87 -7.61
CA ALA A 212 -5.66 12.78 -6.30
C ALA A 212 -6.70 12.78 -5.18
N ALA A 213 -7.64 13.73 -5.20
CA ALA A 213 -8.74 13.83 -4.23
C ALA A 213 -9.57 12.53 -4.19
N ALA A 214 -10.00 12.01 -5.34
CA ALA A 214 -10.74 10.75 -5.40
C ALA A 214 -9.96 9.55 -4.81
N SER A 215 -8.65 9.50 -5.06
CA SER A 215 -7.78 8.46 -4.51
C SER A 215 -7.60 8.60 -2.99
N LEU A 216 -7.47 9.83 -2.49
CA LEU A 216 -7.38 10.11 -1.05
C LEU A 216 -8.69 9.80 -0.31
N GLU A 217 -9.85 10.14 -0.89
CA GLU A 217 -11.16 9.80 -0.30
C GLU A 217 -11.27 8.28 -0.07
N THR A 218 -10.88 7.51 -1.09
CA THR A 218 -10.87 6.05 -1.00
C THR A 218 -9.87 5.58 0.06
N TYR A 219 -8.65 6.14 0.08
CA TYR A 219 -7.66 5.87 1.12
C TYR A 219 -8.22 6.15 2.54
N PHE A 220 -8.81 7.31 2.79
CA PHE A 220 -9.34 7.69 4.12
C PHE A 220 -10.59 6.90 4.52
N SER A 221 -11.35 6.36 3.57
CA SER A 221 -12.42 5.41 3.90
C SER A 221 -11.87 4.12 4.54
N MET A 222 -10.62 3.75 4.23
CA MET A 222 -9.93 2.55 4.73
C MET A 222 -8.92 2.85 5.85
N ALA A 223 -8.31 4.04 5.87
CA ALA A 223 -7.28 4.41 6.83
C ALA A 223 -7.88 4.79 8.20
N ARG A 224 -7.14 4.48 9.27
CA ARG A 224 -7.58 4.73 10.66
C ARG A 224 -6.42 5.20 11.53
N GLY A 225 -6.78 5.69 12.72
CA GLY A 225 -5.84 5.96 13.81
C GLY A 225 -4.72 6.93 13.45
N THR A 226 -3.51 6.63 13.93
CA THR A 226 -2.33 7.46 13.75
C THR A 226 -1.92 7.61 12.29
N GLU A 227 -2.04 6.55 11.50
CA GLU A 227 -1.75 6.56 10.06
C GLU A 227 -2.60 7.60 9.32
N ALA A 228 -3.92 7.57 9.52
CA ALA A 228 -4.82 8.54 8.92
C ALA A 228 -4.48 9.97 9.35
N LYS A 229 -4.22 10.21 10.63
CA LYS A 229 -3.83 11.55 11.14
C LYS A 229 -2.55 12.08 10.51
N LEU A 230 -1.55 11.22 10.32
CA LEU A 230 -0.28 11.60 9.70
C LEU A 230 -0.45 11.98 8.23
N ILE A 231 -1.24 11.20 7.48
CA ILE A 231 -1.51 11.52 6.08
C ILE A 231 -2.40 12.76 5.94
N ALA A 232 -3.39 12.92 6.83
CA ALA A 232 -4.29 14.07 6.87
C ALA A 232 -3.55 15.42 6.96
N ALA A 233 -2.49 15.47 7.78
CA ALA A 233 -1.63 16.64 7.95
C ALA A 233 -0.49 16.70 6.91
N GLY A 234 -0.38 15.70 6.04
CA GLY A 234 0.71 15.50 5.11
C GLY A 234 0.66 16.38 3.85
N PRO A 235 1.76 16.42 3.08
CA PRO A 235 1.89 17.29 1.91
C PRO A 235 0.89 16.97 0.79
N ILE A 236 0.51 15.71 0.60
CA ILE A 236 -0.46 15.30 -0.44
C ILE A 236 -1.84 15.93 -0.17
N CYS A 237 -2.30 15.91 1.10
CA CYS A 237 -3.52 16.57 1.52
C CYS A 237 -3.44 18.09 1.34
N LYS A 238 -2.35 18.72 1.82
CA LYS A 238 -2.16 20.18 1.69
C LYS A 238 -2.20 20.64 0.24
N MET A 239 -1.47 19.99 -0.65
CA MET A 239 -1.46 20.34 -2.08
C MET A 239 -2.84 20.16 -2.71
N THR A 240 -3.59 19.13 -2.33
CA THR A 240 -4.95 18.89 -2.84
C THR A 240 -5.92 19.97 -2.34
N ILE A 241 -5.85 20.35 -1.06
CA ILE A 241 -6.67 21.43 -0.48
C ILE A 241 -6.31 22.79 -1.10
N SER A 242 -5.02 23.10 -1.28
CA SER A 242 -4.58 24.36 -1.91
C SER A 242 -5.06 24.48 -3.36
N ALA A 243 -5.33 23.35 -4.04
CA ALA A 243 -5.97 23.34 -5.36
C ALA A 243 -7.50 23.53 -5.30
N GLY A 244 -8.08 23.77 -4.13
CA GLY A 244 -9.52 24.02 -3.92
C GLY A 244 -10.37 22.75 -3.76
N LEU A 245 -9.76 21.57 -3.58
CA LEU A 245 -10.48 20.31 -3.47
C LEU A 245 -10.72 19.99 -1.98
N LYS A 246 -11.95 19.56 -1.67
CA LYS A 246 -12.29 19.01 -0.35
C LYS A 246 -12.06 17.50 -0.38
N VAL A 247 -11.40 16.98 0.64
CA VAL A 247 -11.17 15.54 0.84
C VAL A 247 -11.52 15.19 2.27
N GLY A 248 -12.45 14.25 2.47
CA GLY A 248 -12.78 13.68 3.77
C GLY A 248 -11.53 13.14 4.47
N GLY A 249 -11.19 13.72 5.61
CA GLY A 249 -10.03 13.32 6.40
C GLY A 249 -8.79 14.20 6.23
N CYS A 250 -8.64 14.98 5.15
CA CYS A 250 -7.55 15.96 5.06
C CYS A 250 -7.85 17.20 5.93
N THR A 251 -6.82 17.78 6.56
CA THR A 251 -6.97 19.01 7.36
C THR A 251 -6.25 20.20 6.72
N ALA A 252 -6.94 21.34 6.67
CA ALA A 252 -6.33 22.63 6.35
C ALA A 252 -5.74 23.18 7.65
N ASN A 253 -4.46 22.88 7.93
CA ASN A 253 -3.76 23.54 9.04
C ASN A 253 -3.33 24.95 8.62
#